data_AF-A0A7S2TQH0-F1
#
_entry.id   AF-A0A7S2TQH0-F1
#
_cell.length_a   1.000
_cell.length_b   1.000
_cell.length_c   1.000
_cell.angle_alpha   90.00
_cell.angle_beta   90.00
_cell.angle_gamma   90.00
#
_symmetry.space_group_name_H-M   'P 1'
#
loop_
_entity.id
_entity.type
_entity.pdbx_description
1 polymer ?
#
loop_
_entity_poly.entity_id
_entity_poly.type
_entity_poly.pdbx_seq_one_letter_code
_entity_poly.pdbx_strand_id
1 'polypeptide(L)'
;KMARPPLGARSISASRAKRTVSTEVLSRLREELGEDQVSTKTAIIEAHGRDESYHELTPPEAVVFAQSTDDVIATVRCCSAHNVPVVPFGTGTSLEGHVDCVDG
;
A
#
# COMPACT_ATOMS: atom_id res chain seq x y z
N LYS A 1 -6.56 -31.53 1.53
CA LYS A 1 -7.15 -30.64 0.48
C LYS A 1 -8.16 -29.71 1.16
N MET A 2 -7.72 -28.57 1.68
CA MET A 2 -8.65 -27.56 2.22
C MET A 2 -9.11 -26.66 1.06
N ALA A 3 -10.43 -26.51 0.92
CA ALA A 3 -11.03 -25.65 -0.09
C ALA A 3 -10.78 -24.18 0.26
N ARG A 4 -10.29 -23.39 -0.71
CA ARG A 4 -10.19 -21.93 -0.57
C ARG A 4 -11.62 -21.35 -0.61
N PRO A 5 -12.01 -20.49 0.34
CA PRO A 5 -13.30 -19.81 0.27
C PRO A 5 -13.36 -18.92 -0.99
N PRO A 6 -14.55 -18.71 -1.59
CA PRO A 6 -14.69 -17.93 -2.81
C PRO A 6 -14.29 -16.47 -2.55
N LEU A 7 -13.37 -15.97 -3.38
CA LEU A 7 -13.12 -14.54 -3.50
C LEU A 7 -14.39 -13.91 -4.08
N GLY A 8 -15.19 -13.25 -3.24
CA GLY A 8 -16.41 -12.57 -3.67
C GLY A 8 -16.11 -11.57 -4.79
N ALA A 9 -16.92 -11.59 -5.85
CA ALA A 9 -16.79 -10.67 -6.97
C ALA A 9 -17.03 -9.24 -6.49
N ARG A 10 -15.99 -8.39 -6.55
CA ARG A 10 -16.08 -6.97 -6.17
C ARG A 10 -16.38 -6.13 -7.41
N SER A 11 -17.42 -5.30 -7.31
CA SER A 11 -17.83 -4.33 -8.32
C SER A 11 -16.71 -3.32 -8.60
N ILE A 12 -16.22 -3.27 -9.84
CA ILE A 12 -15.34 -2.21 -10.34
C ILE A 12 -16.19 -1.00 -10.76
N SER A 13 -16.38 -0.04 -9.84
CA SER A 13 -17.01 1.24 -10.18
C SER A 13 -15.96 2.19 -10.77
N ALA A 14 -16.26 2.79 -11.92
CA ALA A 14 -15.35 3.58 -12.76
C ALA A 14 -15.06 5.02 -12.24
N SER A 15 -15.45 5.34 -11.01
CA SER A 15 -15.03 6.56 -10.32
C SER A 15 -14.65 6.16 -8.91
N ARG A 16 -13.35 6.15 -8.63
CA ARG A 16 -12.83 5.83 -7.30
C ARG A 16 -12.31 7.13 -6.70
N ALA A 17 -13.02 7.64 -5.69
CA ALA A 17 -12.42 8.64 -4.81
C ALA A 17 -11.14 8.05 -4.20
N LYS A 18 -10.09 8.88 -4.04
CA LYS A 18 -8.83 8.46 -3.41
C LYS A 18 -9.15 7.80 -2.06
N ARG A 19 -8.76 6.54 -1.89
CA ARG A 19 -9.08 5.79 -0.68
C ARG A 19 -8.07 6.14 0.39
N THR A 20 -8.56 6.71 1.48
CA THR A 20 -7.71 7.11 2.60
C THR A 20 -7.36 5.94 3.51
N VAL A 21 -6.16 5.94 4.06
CA VAL A 21 -5.73 5.01 5.10
C VAL A 21 -6.27 5.50 6.44
N SER A 22 -7.13 4.70 7.07
CA SER A 22 -7.64 5.05 8.40
C SER A 22 -6.56 4.88 9.47
N THR A 23 -6.69 5.63 10.56
CA THR A 23 -5.81 5.49 11.73
C THR A 23 -5.83 4.07 12.30
N GLU A 24 -6.97 3.38 12.24
CA GLU A 24 -7.09 1.98 12.63
C GLU A 24 -6.14 1.07 11.83
N VAL A 25 -6.04 1.27 10.51
CA VAL A 25 -5.16 0.46 9.66
C VAL A 25 -3.70 0.69 10.04
N LEU A 26 -3.30 1.95 10.26
CA LEU A 26 -1.93 2.28 10.69
C LEU A 26 -1.60 1.65 12.04
N SER A 27 -2.51 1.73 13.01
CA SER A 27 -2.34 1.10 14.32
C SER A 27 -2.18 -0.41 14.21
N ARG A 28 -3.06 -1.09 13.46
CA ARG A 28 -2.95 -2.55 13.25
C ARG A 28 -1.65 -2.96 12.60
N LEU A 29 -1.21 -2.25 11.56
CA LEU A 29 0.06 -2.54 10.89
C LEU A 29 1.25 -2.36 11.85
N ARG A 30 1.23 -1.33 12.69
CA ARG A 30 2.28 -1.09 13.71
C ARG A 30 2.27 -2.13 14.82
N GLU A 31 1.10 -2.62 15.22
CA GLU A 31 0.97 -3.71 16.20
C GLU A 31 1.50 -5.04 15.65
N GLU A 32 1.22 -5.36 14.38
CA GLU A 32 1.65 -6.63 13.77
C GLU A 32 3.13 -6.63 13.35
N LEU A 33 3.66 -5.49 12.89
CA LEU A 33 5.00 -5.40 12.30
C LEU A 33 6.01 -4.66 13.20
N GLY A 34 5.52 -3.76 14.06
CA GLY A 34 6.35 -2.84 14.83
C GLY A 34 6.34 -1.42 14.26
N GLU A 35 6.46 -0.43 15.16
CA GLU A 35 6.40 1.00 14.85
C GLU A 35 7.44 1.44 13.81
N ASP A 36 8.65 0.91 13.87
CA ASP A 36 9.75 1.30 12.97
C ASP A 36 9.55 0.81 11.52
N GLN A 37 8.68 -0.17 11.29
CA GLN A 37 8.39 -0.71 9.96
C GLN A 37 7.30 0.07 9.23
N VAL A 38 6.55 0.98 9.89
CA VAL A 38 5.43 1.71 9.29
C VAL A 38 5.66 3.22 9.36
N SER A 39 6.06 3.81 8.24
CA SER A 39 6.38 5.24 8.16
C SER A 39 5.26 6.03 7.50
N THR A 40 4.90 7.15 8.12
CA THR A 40 4.04 8.22 7.56
C THR A 40 4.80 9.55 7.43
N LYS A 41 6.14 9.51 7.50
CA LYS A 41 6.98 10.71 7.42
C LYS A 41 6.96 11.26 6.00
N THR A 42 6.77 12.57 5.85
CA THR A 42 6.68 13.27 4.55
C THR A 42 7.80 12.89 3.60
N ALA A 43 9.06 12.98 4.04
CA ALA A 43 10.20 12.64 3.18
C ALA A 43 10.19 11.17 2.69
N ILE A 44 9.63 10.25 3.49
CA ILE A 44 9.56 8.83 3.12
C ILE A 44 8.43 8.60 2.12
N ILE A 45 7.24 9.11 2.39
CA ILE A 45 6.09 8.92 1.48
C ILE A 45 6.32 9.64 0.15
N GLU A 46 6.97 10.81 0.14
CA GLU A 46 7.33 11.50 -1.11
C GLU A 46 8.36 10.72 -1.92
N ALA A 47 9.37 10.15 -1.26
CA ALA A 47 10.37 9.32 -1.93
C ALA A 47 9.79 8.02 -2.53
N HIS A 48 8.70 7.50 -1.96
CA HIS A 48 8.03 6.28 -2.44
C HIS A 48 6.82 6.56 -3.35
N GLY A 49 6.51 7.83 -3.60
CA GLY A 49 5.47 8.29 -4.53
C GLY A 49 6.00 8.73 -5.89
N ARG A 50 7.31 8.57 -6.13
CA ARG A 50 8.01 9.07 -7.31
C ARG A 50 8.91 7.99 -7.89
N ASP A 51 8.96 7.91 -9.21
CA ASP A 51 9.99 7.21 -9.96
C ASP A 51 10.77 8.13 -10.92
N GLU A 52 11.48 7.58 -11.90
CA GLU A 52 12.23 8.32 -12.91
C GLU A 52 11.35 8.84 -14.07
N SER A 53 10.04 8.62 -14.01
CA SER A 53 9.10 9.17 -14.98
C SER A 53 8.89 10.68 -14.80
N TYR A 54 8.11 11.26 -15.71
CA TYR A 54 7.68 12.67 -15.67
C TYR A 54 6.28 12.84 -15.07
N HIS A 55 5.72 11.80 -14.44
CA HIS A 55 4.39 11.87 -13.84
C HIS A 55 4.39 12.78 -12.60
N GLU A 56 3.20 13.27 -12.24
CA GLU A 56 3.00 14.08 -11.03
C GLU A 56 3.21 13.21 -9.78
N LEU A 57 3.90 13.77 -8.78
CA LEU A 57 4.16 13.09 -7.51
C LEU A 57 2.82 12.68 -6.87
N THR A 58 2.62 11.38 -6.75
CA THR A 58 1.42 10.80 -6.13
C THR A 58 1.83 9.93 -4.96
N PRO A 59 2.04 10.52 -3.75
CA PRO A 59 2.58 9.80 -2.62
C PRO A 59 1.52 8.91 -1.96
N PRO A 60 1.94 7.75 -1.41
CA PRO A 60 1.11 6.96 -0.53
C PRO A 60 0.90 7.68 0.81
N GLU A 61 -0.07 7.21 1.60
CA GLU A 61 -0.29 7.71 2.96
C GLU A 61 0.66 7.06 3.99
N ALA A 62 1.16 5.88 3.69
CA ALA A 62 2.13 5.17 4.52
C ALA A 62 3.02 4.26 3.68
N VAL A 63 4.23 4.03 4.18
CA VAL A 63 5.18 3.07 3.63
C VAL A 63 5.46 1.99 4.67
N VAL A 64 5.35 0.73 4.25
CA VAL A 64 5.70 -0.43 5.07
C VAL A 64 7.03 -1.00 4.59
N PHE A 65 8.02 -1.04 5.48
CA PHE A 65 9.33 -1.64 5.22
C PHE A 65 9.36 -3.09 5.68
N ALA A 66 8.63 -3.96 4.97
CA ALA A 66 8.57 -5.38 5.28
C ALA A 66 9.96 -6.03 5.25
N GLN A 67 10.30 -6.79 6.29
CA GLN A 67 11.60 -7.46 6.46
C GLN A 67 11.51 -8.97 6.22
N SER A 68 10.29 -9.51 6.18
CA SER A 68 10.01 -10.92 5.94
C SER A 68 8.82 -11.12 5.00
N THR A 69 8.66 -12.35 4.50
CA THR A 69 7.45 -12.72 3.75
C THR A 69 6.19 -12.66 4.61
N ASP A 70 6.32 -12.94 5.91
CA ASP A 70 5.20 -12.87 6.85
C ASP A 70 4.71 -11.44 7.03
N ASP A 71 5.61 -10.45 7.02
CA ASP A 71 5.26 -9.02 7.07
C ASP A 71 4.45 -8.60 5.84
N VAL A 72 4.86 -9.07 4.65
CA VAL A 72 4.13 -8.83 3.40
C VAL A 72 2.74 -9.46 3.47
N ILE A 73 2.64 -10.70 3.96
CA ILE A 73 1.35 -11.41 4.11
C ILE A 73 0.43 -10.65 5.07
N ALA A 74 0.95 -10.22 6.22
CA ALA A 74 0.22 -9.44 7.23
C ALA A 74 -0.28 -8.12 6.63
N THR A 75 0.60 -7.37 5.96
CA THR A 75 0.27 -6.09 5.31
C THR A 75 -0.84 -6.25 4.28
N VAL A 76 -0.70 -7.20 3.35
CA VAL A 76 -1.69 -7.41 2.28
C VAL A 76 -3.04 -7.86 2.86
N ARG A 77 -3.05 -8.69 3.91
CA ARG A 77 -4.28 -9.11 4.57
C ARG A 77 -4.98 -7.94 5.25
N CYS A 78 -4.24 -7.13 6.01
CA CYS A 78 -4.77 -5.94 6.66
C CYS A 78 -5.36 -4.97 5.63
N CYS A 79 -4.58 -4.59 4.62
CA CYS A 79 -5.05 -3.67 3.58
C CYS A 79 -6.26 -4.21 2.81
N SER A 80 -6.27 -5.50 2.48
CA SER A 80 -7.42 -6.14 1.82
C SER A 80 -8.68 -6.13 2.68
N ALA A 81 -8.57 -6.31 3.99
CA ALA A 81 -9.71 -6.28 4.90
C ALA A 81 -10.34 -4.88 4.98
N HIS A 82 -9.51 -3.84 4.90
CA HIS A 82 -9.93 -2.43 4.99
C HIS A 82 -10.12 -1.74 3.63
N ASN A 83 -9.98 -2.46 2.52
CA ASN A 83 -10.05 -1.93 1.15
C ASN A 83 -8.99 -0.87 0.82
N VAL A 84 -7.83 -0.93 1.46
CA VAL A 84 -6.68 -0.05 1.22
C VAL A 84 -5.85 -0.61 0.04
N PRO A 85 -5.46 0.20 -0.95
CA PRO A 85 -4.56 -0.25 -2.02
C PRO A 85 -3.19 -0.63 -1.47
N VAL A 86 -2.49 -1.47 -2.21
CA VAL A 86 -1.07 -1.73 -1.97
C VAL A 86 -0.34 -1.52 -3.28
N VAL A 87 0.67 -0.64 -3.27
CA VAL A 87 1.58 -0.41 -4.39
C VAL A 87 2.95 -0.97 -3.99
N PRO A 88 3.47 -2.00 -4.68
CA PRO A 88 4.79 -2.51 -4.38
C PRO A 88 5.86 -1.51 -4.85
N PHE A 89 6.86 -1.28 -4.01
CA PHE A 89 7.98 -0.39 -4.32
C PHE A 89 9.30 -1.18 -4.30
N GLY A 90 10.11 -1.03 -5.35
CA GLY A 90 11.45 -1.59 -5.46
C GLY A 90 12.51 -0.52 -5.21
N THR A 91 13.23 -0.14 -6.27
CA THR A 91 14.23 0.94 -6.25
C THR A 91 13.70 2.29 -6.73
N GLY A 92 12.47 2.36 -7.25
CA GLY A 92 11.88 3.59 -7.78
C GLY A 92 12.45 4.03 -9.14
N THR A 93 13.11 3.15 -9.90
CA THR A 93 13.77 3.50 -11.18
C THR A 93 12.89 3.20 -12.40
N SER A 94 11.58 3.13 -12.22
CA SER A 94 10.64 2.97 -13.34
C SER A 94 10.57 4.27 -14.14
N LEU A 95 10.34 4.17 -15.45
CA LEU A 95 10.14 5.32 -16.34
C LEU A 95 8.67 5.53 -16.72
N GLU A 96 7.78 4.66 -16.24
CA GLU A 96 6.38 4.56 -16.70
C GLU A 96 5.35 4.74 -15.57
N GLY A 97 5.75 5.21 -14.38
CA GLY A 97 4.82 5.49 -13.28
C GLY A 97 4.32 4.24 -12.53
N HIS A 98 5.07 3.13 -12.55
CA HIS A 98 4.62 1.87 -11.93
C HIS A 98 4.40 1.96 -10.40
N VAL A 99 5.00 2.96 -9.76
CA VAL A 99 4.90 3.19 -8.31
C VAL A 99 3.92 4.31 -7.95
N ASP A 100 3.23 4.89 -8.94
CA ASP A 100 2.30 6.00 -8.70
C ASP A 100 1.06 5.51 -7.95
N CYS A 101 0.76 6.16 -6.83
CA CYS A 101 -0.33 5.78 -5.92
C CYS A 101 -1.68 6.44 -6.32
N VAL A 102 -2.11 6.20 -7.56
CA VAL A 102 -3.25 6.90 -8.22
C VAL A 102 -4.58 6.80 -7.46
N ASP A 103 -4.81 5.69 -6.76
CA ASP A 103 -6.05 5.40 -6.03
C ASP A 103 -5.94 5.60 -4.51
N GLY A 104 -4.80 6.10 -4.02
CA GLY A 104 -4.39 6.02 -2.62
C GLY A 104 -3.01 5.41 -2.49
#